data_AF-A0A962MD62-F1
#
_entry.id   AF-A0A962MD62-F1
#
_cell.length_a   1.000
_cell.length_b   1.000
_cell.length_c   1.000
_cell.angle_alpha   90.00
_cell.angle_beta   90.00
_cell.angle_gamma   90.00
#
_symmetry.space_group_name_H-M   'P 1'
#
loop_
_entity.id
_entity.type
_entity.pdbx_description
1 polymer ?
#
loop_
_entity_poly.entity_id
_entity_poly.type
_entity_poly.pdbx_seq_one_letter_code
_entity_poly.pdbx_strand_id
1 'polypeptide(L)'
;MIKTILVPRDAAEITRRVLATGLALARQFDAHIELLLLRRDPDDAVPFVFGSLSSNKFRKTITDVIEHQEDDRAAEIRHRFDEFCQENAIP
;
A
#
# COMPACT_ATOMS: atom_id res chain seq x y z
N MET A 1 -8.97 24.81 8.30
CA MET A 1 -9.11 24.45 6.87
C MET A 1 -8.31 23.18 6.66
N ILE A 2 -8.94 22.13 6.10
CA ILE A 2 -8.27 20.85 5.81
C ILE A 2 -7.59 21.01 4.45
N LYS A 3 -6.30 20.72 4.35
CA LYS A 3 -5.51 20.88 3.11
C LYS A 3 -5.17 19.57 2.43
N THR A 4 -5.12 18.49 3.20
CA THR A 4 -4.74 17.16 2.72
C THR A 4 -5.58 16.11 3.43
N ILE A 5 -6.06 15.14 2.67
CA ILE A 5 -6.74 13.94 3.15
C ILE A 5 -5.79 12.76 2.92
N LEU A 6 -5.31 12.18 4.01
CA LEU A 6 -4.46 10.99 3.98
C LEU A 6 -5.34 9.74 3.96
N VAL A 7 -5.10 8.86 2.99
CA VAL A 7 -5.75 7.55 2.90
C VAL A 7 -4.69 6.48 3.20
N PRO A 8 -4.57 5.99 4.45
CA PRO A 8 -3.68 4.89 4.78
C PRO A 8 -4.27 3.58 4.25
N ARG A 9 -3.42 2.73 3.68
CA ARG A 9 -3.85 1.49 3.03
C ARG A 9 -2.88 0.36 3.32
N ASP A 10 -3.41 -0.77 3.76
CA ASP A 10 -2.68 -2.04 3.66
C ASP A 10 -2.87 -2.63 2.25
N ALA A 11 -2.06 -3.61 1.90
CA ALA A 11 -2.06 -4.16 0.56
C ALA A 11 -3.42 -4.83 0.19
N ALA A 12 -4.33 -5.08 1.14
CA ALA A 12 -5.52 -5.91 1.05
C ALA A 12 -6.78 -5.22 0.47
N GLU A 13 -6.61 -4.48 -0.63
CA GLU A 13 -7.67 -3.89 -1.47
C GLU A 13 -8.11 -2.47 -1.06
N ILE A 14 -7.75 -1.48 -1.88
CA ILE A 14 -8.51 -0.23 -1.94
C ILE A 14 -9.83 -0.62 -2.55
N THR A 15 -10.89 -0.57 -1.75
CA THR A 15 -12.21 -0.51 -2.35
C THR A 15 -12.27 0.85 -3.05
N ARG A 16 -12.57 0.88 -4.36
CA ARG A 16 -12.87 2.10 -5.14
C ARG A 16 -13.74 3.12 -4.37
N ARG A 17 -14.58 2.61 -3.46
CA ARG A 17 -15.38 3.37 -2.50
C ARG A 17 -14.56 4.31 -1.60
N VAL A 18 -13.44 3.86 -1.03
CA VAL A 18 -12.62 4.68 -0.13
C VAL A 18 -12.01 5.86 -0.88
N LEU A 19 -11.44 5.63 -2.08
CA LEU A 19 -10.93 6.71 -2.93
C LEU A 19 -12.07 7.66 -3.36
N ALA A 20 -13.24 7.14 -3.70
CA ALA A 20 -14.40 7.96 -4.03
C ALA A 20 -14.87 8.83 -2.85
N THR A 21 -14.87 8.29 -1.62
CA THR A 21 -15.18 9.05 -0.41
C THR A 21 -14.12 10.11 -0.13
N GLY A 22 -12.84 9.76 -0.24
CA GLY A 22 -11.73 10.71 -0.11
C GLY A 22 -11.85 11.86 -1.11
N LEU A 23 -12.19 11.55 -2.38
CA LEU A 23 -12.42 12.53 -3.44
C LEU A 23 -13.60 13.45 -3.17
N ALA A 24 -14.72 12.92 -2.67
CA ALA A 24 -15.87 13.73 -2.32
C ALA A 24 -15.51 14.77 -1.25
N LEU A 25 -14.77 14.36 -0.22
CA LEU A 25 -14.30 15.25 0.84
C LEU A 25 -13.24 16.23 0.32
N ALA A 26 -12.30 15.77 -0.50
CA ALA A 26 -11.24 16.60 -1.07
C ALA A 26 -11.82 17.76 -1.90
N ARG A 27 -12.83 17.47 -2.73
CA ARG A 27 -13.57 18.49 -3.50
C ARG A 27 -14.33 19.46 -2.61
N GLN A 28 -14.91 18.99 -1.52
CA GLN A 28 -15.63 19.86 -0.57
C GLN A 28 -14.69 20.85 0.13
N PHE A 29 -13.46 20.43 0.42
CA PHE A 29 -12.49 21.23 1.17
C PHE A 29 -11.41 21.91 0.32
N ASP A 30 -11.44 21.74 -1.00
CA ASP A 30 -10.35 22.14 -1.91
C ASP A 30 -8.99 21.61 -1.41
N ALA A 31 -8.95 20.31 -1.13
CA ALA A 31 -7.84 19.62 -0.48
C ALA A 31 -7.19 18.58 -1.40
N HIS A 32 -5.92 18.28 -1.15
CA HIS A 32 -5.19 17.19 -1.81
C HIS A 32 -5.55 15.83 -1.23
N ILE A 33 -5.38 14.77 -2.02
CA ILE A 33 -5.44 13.38 -1.54
C ILE A 33 -4.04 12.80 -1.61
N GLU A 34 -3.58 12.24 -0.50
CA GLU A 34 -2.34 11.48 -0.43
C GLU A 34 -2.66 10.04 -0.07
N LEU A 35 -2.19 9.11 -0.91
CA LEU A 35 -2.31 7.68 -0.65
C LEU A 35 -1.04 7.17 0.00
N LEU A 36 -1.16 6.58 1.19
CA LEU A 36 -0.04 5.97 1.91
C LEU A 36 -0.20 4.45 1.92
N LEU A 37 0.69 3.76 1.21
CA LEU A 37 0.78 2.31 1.24
C LEU A 37 1.64 1.85 2.41
N LEU A 38 1.05 1.03 3.28
CA LEU A 38 1.74 0.37 4.39
C LEU A 38 2.25 -0.99 3.91
N ARG A 39 3.57 -1.18 3.96
CA ARG A 39 4.23 -2.47 3.70
C ARG A 39 4.31 -3.27 4.99
N ARG A 40 4.16 -4.59 4.89
CA ARG A 40 4.44 -5.48 6.02
C ARG A 40 5.94 -5.61 6.22
N ASP A 41 6.38 -5.69 7.47
CA ASP A 41 7.75 -6.06 7.78
C ASP A 41 7.93 -7.55 7.40
N PRO A 42 8.85 -7.92 6.50
CA PRO A 42 9.07 -9.31 6.14
C PRO A 42 9.52 -10.17 7.33
N ASP A 43 10.10 -9.56 8.37
CA ASP A 43 10.51 -10.27 9.56
C ASP A 43 9.32 -10.76 10.41
N ASP A 44 8.17 -10.08 10.33
CA ASP A 44 6.93 -10.51 10.99
C ASP A 44 6.40 -11.83 10.40
N ALA A 45 6.77 -12.15 9.17
CA ALA A 45 6.33 -13.34 8.46
C ALA A 45 7.28 -14.54 8.64
N VAL A 46 8.48 -14.34 9.19
CA VAL A 46 9.44 -15.41 9.44
C VAL A 46 9.15 -16.05 10.80
N PRO A 47 8.68 -17.31 10.86
CA PRO A 47 8.35 -17.94 12.14
C PRO A 47 9.59 -18.06 13.03
N PHE A 48 9.43 -17.76 14.32
CA PHE A 48 10.50 -17.80 15.32
C PHE A 48 11.28 -19.13 15.37
N VAL A 49 10.62 -20.25 14.99
CA VAL A 49 11.22 -21.59 14.89
C VAL A 49 12.41 -21.64 13.91
N PHE A 50 12.42 -20.76 12.90
CA PHE A 50 13.53 -20.60 11.96
C PHE A 50 14.65 -19.66 12.49
N GLY A 51 14.69 -19.34 13.78
CA GLY A 51 15.76 -18.54 14.40
C GLY A 51 17.03 -19.33 14.78
N SER A 52 16.99 -20.66 14.76
CA SER A 52 18.13 -21.51 15.10
C SER A 52 19.07 -21.71 13.90
N LEU A 53 20.01 -20.76 13.69
CA LEU A 53 21.33 -20.81 13.01
C LEU A 53 21.54 -21.56 11.67
N SER A 54 20.81 -22.64 11.35
CA SER A 54 20.87 -23.41 10.08
C SER A 54 19.92 -22.86 8.99
N SER A 55 19.08 -21.91 9.35
CA SER A 55 17.93 -21.41 8.59
C SER A 55 18.18 -20.08 7.87
N ASN A 56 19.37 -19.49 7.94
CA ASN A 56 19.62 -18.14 7.41
C ASN A 56 19.39 -18.02 5.89
N LYS A 57 19.69 -19.08 5.12
CA LYS A 57 19.36 -19.12 3.68
C LYS A 57 17.85 -19.16 3.43
N PHE A 58 17.10 -19.94 4.22
CA PHE A 58 15.65 -20.02 4.12
C PHE A 58 14.98 -18.71 4.54
N ARG A 59 15.47 -18.07 5.62
CA ARG A 59 15.02 -16.74 6.03
C ARG A 59 15.19 -15.73 4.90
N LYS A 60 16.38 -15.67 4.31
CA LYS A 60 16.64 -14.79 3.16
C LYS A 60 15.68 -15.07 2.01
N THR A 61 15.47 -16.33 1.63
CA THR A 61 14.52 -16.67 0.56
C THR A 61 13.09 -16.24 0.87
N ILE A 62 12.63 -16.40 2.11
CA ILE A 62 11.28 -15.97 2.53
C ILE A 62 11.18 -14.44 2.48
N THR A 63 12.17 -13.73 3.02
CA THR A 63 12.24 -12.27 2.97
C THR A 63 12.24 -11.77 1.53
N ASP A 64 13.10 -12.32 0.67
CA ASP A 64 13.20 -11.93 -0.75
C ASP A 64 11.85 -12.13 -1.48
N VAL A 65 11.13 -13.22 -1.21
CA VAL A 65 9.80 -13.49 -1.80
C VAL A 65 8.76 -12.48 -1.32
N ILE A 66 8.75 -12.16 -0.02
CA ILE A 66 7.81 -11.18 0.54
C ILE A 66 8.09 -9.78 -0.01
N GLU A 67 9.36 -9.37 -0.06
CA GLU A 67 9.76 -8.09 -0.63
C GLU A 67 9.30 -7.96 -2.08
N HIS A 68 9.53 -9.00 -2.89
CA HIS A 68 9.10 -9.01 -4.29
C HIS A 68 7.58 -8.95 -4.42
N GLN A 69 6.83 -9.72 -3.62
CA GLN A 69 5.37 -9.67 -3.61
C GLN A 69 4.84 -8.30 -3.20
N GLU A 70 5.47 -7.64 -2.22
CA GLU A 70 5.09 -6.30 -1.78
C GLU A 70 5.41 -5.25 -2.85
N ASP A 71 6.50 -5.42 -3.61
CA ASP A 71 6.84 -4.54 -4.74
C ASP A 71 5.83 -4.67 -5.90
N ASP A 72 5.50 -5.89 -6.30
CA ASP A 72 4.48 -6.16 -7.32
C ASP A 72 3.13 -5.55 -6.92
N ARG A 73 2.79 -5.71 -5.64
CA ARG A 73 1.55 -5.16 -5.08
C ARG A 73 1.59 -3.64 -5.01
N ALA A 74 2.72 -3.03 -4.65
CA ALA A 74 2.88 -1.58 -4.68
C ALA A 74 2.70 -1.02 -6.10
N ALA A 75 3.23 -1.71 -7.11
CA ALA A 75 3.05 -1.34 -8.52
C ALA A 75 1.59 -1.44 -8.97
N GLU A 76 0.89 -2.53 -8.63
CA GLU A 76 -0.54 -2.70 -8.92
C GLU A 76 -1.39 -1.61 -8.27
N ILE A 77 -1.08 -1.27 -7.02
CA ILE A 77 -1.79 -0.24 -6.25
C ILE A 77 -1.57 1.14 -6.88
N ARG A 78 -0.33 1.43 -7.29
CA ARG A 78 0.00 2.68 -7.97
C ARG A 78 -0.77 2.79 -9.29
N HIS A 79 -0.78 1.73 -10.10
CA HIS A 79 -1.52 1.69 -11.36
C HIS A 79 -3.01 2.00 -11.15
N ARG A 80 -3.66 1.35 -10.17
CA ARG A 80 -5.09 1.61 -9.86
C ARG A 80 -5.35 3.02 -9.37
N PHE A 81 -4.41 3.60 -8.63
CA PHE A 81 -4.52 5.00 -8.20
C PHE A 81 -4.41 5.95 -9.39
N ASP A 82 -3.45 5.71 -10.30
CA ASP A 82 -3.29 6.51 -11.51
C ASP A 82 -4.52 6.41 -12.43
N GLU A 83 -5.09 5.21 -12.60
CA GLU A 83 -6.38 5.01 -13.31
C GLU A 83 -7.51 5.80 -12.66
N PHE A 84 -7.63 5.74 -11.32
CA PHE A 84 -8.65 6.49 -10.60
C PHE A 84 -8.49 8.00 -10.78
N CYS A 85 -7.26 8.52 -10.77
CA CYS A 85 -6.98 9.92 -11.01
C CYS A 85 -7.38 10.33 -12.44
N GLN A 86 -7.01 9.54 -13.44
CA GLN A 86 -7.38 9.78 -14.84
C GLN A 86 -8.91 9.78 -15.03
N GLU A 87 -9.62 8.80 -14.49
CA GLU A 87 -11.09 8.71 -14.54
C GLU A 87 -11.79 9.95 -13.95
N ASN A 88 -11.15 10.61 -12.99
CA ASN A 88 -11.72 11.73 -12.23
C ASN A 88 -11.14 13.10 -12.59
N ALA A 89 -10.31 13.17 -13.65
CA ALA A 89 -9.60 14.38 -14.09
C ALA A 89 -8.75 15.01 -12.97
N ILE A 90 -8.08 14.17 -12.17
CA ILE A 90 -7.15 14.58 -11.12
C ILE A 90 -5.73 14.51 -11.69
N PRO A 91 -4.92 15.58 -11.57
CA PRO A 91 -3.53 15.59 -12.04
C PRO A 91 -2.60 14.69 -11.23
#